data_AF-A0A673UC18-F1
#
_entry.id   AF-A0A673UC18-F1
#
_cell.length_a   1.000
_cell.length_b   1.000
_cell.length_c   1.000
_cell.angle_alpha   90.00
_cell.angle_beta   90.00
_cell.angle_gamma   90.00
#
_symmetry.space_group_name_H-M   'P 1'
#
loop_
_entity.id
_entity.type
_entity.pdbx_description
1 polymer ?
#
loop_
_entity_poly.entity_id
_entity_poly.type
_entity_poly.pdbx_seq_one_letter_code
_entity_poly.pdbx_strand_id
1 'polypeptide(L)'
;MAGPAWISKVSRLLGALHNQTQVTRGFAGGVQTVTLIPGDGIGPEISAAVMKIFDAAKAPIQWEERNVTAIQGPGGKWMIPPEAKESMDKNKMGLKGPLKTPIAAGHPSMNLLLRKTFDLYANVRPCVSIEGYKTPYSDVNIVTIRENTEGEYSGIEHVIVDGVVQSIKLITEEASRRIAEFAFEYARNNHRSNVTAVHKANIMRMSDGLFLQKCREVAENCKDIKFNEMYLDTVCLNMVQDPSQFDVLVMPNLYGDILSDLCAGLIGGLGVTPSGNIGANGVAIFESVHGTAPDIAGKDMANPTALLLSAVMMLRHMGLSAHAARVEAACFATIKDGKVPAAALPWALSVGGAGGLGAGANEASVSCGVTALSGRVVHFSRQRFLPVEGCHVAEAQGGELRSQASRAGTWAADTFAVTAQDVHR
;
A
#
# COMPACT_ATOMS: atom_id res chain seq x y z
N MET A 1 -18.05 -21.33 27.92
CA MET A 1 -16.92 -21.48 26.97
C MET A 1 -16.58 -20.08 26.46
N ALA A 2 -15.47 -19.52 26.95
CA ALA A 2 -15.00 -18.20 26.52
C ALA A 2 -14.36 -18.32 25.12
N GLY A 3 -14.84 -17.52 24.16
CA GLY A 3 -14.25 -17.44 22.82
C GLY A 3 -12.86 -16.78 22.84
N PRO A 4 -12.05 -16.93 21.77
CA PRO A 4 -10.68 -16.46 21.77
C PRO A 4 -10.60 -14.92 21.78
N ALA A 5 -10.06 -14.37 22.87
CA ALA A 5 -9.92 -12.93 23.12
C ALA A 5 -9.06 -12.18 22.08
N TRP A 6 -8.29 -12.88 21.22
CA TRP A 6 -7.42 -12.24 20.23
C TRP A 6 -8.16 -11.61 19.07
N ILE A 7 -9.30 -12.16 18.64
CA ILE A 7 -10.04 -11.67 17.45
C ILE A 7 -10.44 -10.20 17.66
N SER A 8 -10.60 -9.77 18.92
CA SER A 8 -10.87 -8.38 19.28
C SER A 8 -9.66 -7.44 19.19
N LYS A 9 -8.40 -7.94 19.22
CA LYS A 9 -7.19 -7.11 19.12
C LYS A 9 -6.86 -6.76 17.66
N VAL A 10 -7.05 -7.69 16.73
CA VAL A 10 -6.75 -7.48 15.30
C VAL A 10 -7.82 -6.65 14.60
N SER A 11 -9.09 -6.85 14.93
CA SER A 11 -10.22 -6.07 14.39
C SER A 11 -10.18 -4.55 14.74
N ARG A 12 -9.22 -4.09 15.56
CA ARG A 12 -8.99 -2.68 15.89
C ARG A 12 -7.84 -2.04 15.10
N LEU A 13 -7.07 -2.81 14.32
CA LEU A 13 -5.78 -2.39 13.77
C LEU A 13 -5.86 -1.44 12.56
N LEU A 14 -6.90 -1.54 11.73
CA LEU A 14 -7.07 -0.70 10.52
C LEU A 14 -7.96 0.54 10.69
N GLY A 15 -8.50 0.74 11.89
CA GLY A 15 -9.09 2.01 12.30
C GLY A 15 -10.37 2.49 11.60
N ALA A 16 -11.27 3.16 12.33
CA ALA A 16 -12.41 3.88 11.79
C ALA A 16 -12.12 5.39 11.83
N LEU A 17 -12.51 6.10 10.78
CA LEU A 17 -12.46 7.57 10.74
C LEU A 17 -13.86 8.08 11.11
N HIS A 18 -14.00 8.72 12.26
CA HIS A 18 -15.25 9.39 12.67
C HIS A 18 -14.99 10.88 12.79
N ASN A 19 -15.43 11.66 11.81
CA ASN A 19 -15.40 13.12 11.90
C ASN A 19 -16.66 13.60 12.64
N GLN A 20 -16.50 14.25 13.80
CA GLN A 20 -17.62 14.72 14.63
C GLN A 20 -18.18 16.09 14.24
N THR A 21 -17.70 16.72 13.16
CA THR A 21 -18.19 18.02 12.71
C THR A 21 -18.73 17.94 11.28
N GLN A 22 -20.05 17.66 11.17
CA GLN A 22 -20.94 17.79 9.98
C GLN A 22 -20.39 17.20 8.66
N VAL A 23 -20.80 16.01 8.20
CA VAL A 23 -22.14 15.72 7.63
C VAL A 23 -22.60 14.32 8.08
N THR A 24 -23.34 14.23 9.18
CA THR A 24 -24.20 13.08 9.44
C THR A 24 -25.46 13.19 8.59
N ARG A 25 -25.33 13.05 7.26
CA ARG A 25 -26.44 12.48 6.50
C ARG A 25 -26.45 11.01 6.89
N GLY A 26 -27.54 10.59 7.54
CA GLY A 26 -27.70 9.23 8.02
C GLY A 26 -27.29 8.24 6.95
N PHE A 27 -26.22 7.49 7.22
CA PHE A 27 -25.88 6.27 6.48
C PHE A 27 -26.96 5.23 6.82
N ALA A 28 -28.18 5.47 6.34
CA ALA A 28 -29.27 4.51 6.35
C ALA A 28 -28.82 3.30 5.53
N GLY A 29 -29.19 2.09 5.97
CA GLY A 29 -28.66 0.80 5.49
C GLY A 29 -28.98 0.41 4.03
N GLY A 30 -28.86 1.33 3.09
CA GLY A 30 -28.91 1.10 1.65
C GLY A 30 -27.52 0.82 1.07
N VAL A 31 -27.52 0.28 -0.15
CA VAL A 31 -26.32 0.05 -0.96
C VAL A 31 -25.66 1.38 -1.30
N GLN A 32 -24.35 1.50 -1.06
CA GLN A 32 -23.57 2.70 -1.37
C GLN A 32 -22.79 2.52 -2.65
N THR A 33 -22.82 3.52 -3.53
CA THR A 33 -22.03 3.50 -4.76
C THR A 33 -20.60 3.95 -4.47
N VAL A 34 -19.62 3.19 -4.93
CA VAL A 34 -18.18 3.48 -4.82
C VAL A 34 -17.57 3.54 -6.20
N THR A 35 -16.79 4.58 -6.47
CA THR A 35 -16.05 4.69 -7.74
C THR A 35 -14.89 3.71 -7.73
N LEU A 36 -14.91 2.73 -8.65
CA LEU A 36 -13.81 1.80 -8.83
C LEU A 36 -12.92 2.27 -9.98
N ILE A 37 -11.62 2.34 -9.75
CA ILE A 37 -10.62 2.64 -10.76
C ILE A 37 -9.72 1.40 -10.87
N PRO A 38 -9.99 0.47 -11.79
CA PRO A 38 -9.24 -0.79 -11.88
C PRO A 38 -7.73 -0.58 -12.07
N GLY A 39 -7.36 0.49 -12.76
CA GLY A 39 -5.96 0.84 -13.03
C GLY A 39 -5.33 -0.01 -14.12
N ASP A 40 -4.00 -0.10 -14.10
CA ASP A 40 -3.17 -0.69 -15.15
C ASP A 40 -2.40 -1.93 -14.64
N GLY A 41 -1.88 -2.75 -15.56
CA GLY A 41 -1.06 -3.92 -15.24
C GLY A 41 -1.85 -4.96 -14.44
N ILE A 42 -1.42 -5.27 -13.21
CA ILE A 42 -2.14 -6.19 -12.31
C ILE A 42 -3.43 -5.60 -11.73
N GLY A 43 -3.68 -4.30 -11.92
CA GLY A 43 -4.83 -3.61 -11.32
C GLY A 43 -6.20 -4.24 -11.59
N PRO A 44 -6.54 -4.58 -12.86
CA PRO A 44 -7.82 -5.23 -13.17
C PRO A 44 -8.02 -6.59 -12.49
N GLU A 45 -6.99 -7.43 -12.40
CA GLU A 45 -7.10 -8.77 -11.80
C GLU A 45 -7.27 -8.73 -10.28
N ILE A 46 -6.53 -7.84 -9.59
CA ILE A 46 -6.69 -7.66 -8.14
C ILE A 46 -8.01 -6.95 -7.81
N SER A 47 -8.47 -6.01 -8.65
CA SER A 47 -9.76 -5.33 -8.47
C SER A 47 -10.92 -6.31 -8.62
N ALA A 48 -10.87 -7.18 -9.64
CA ALA A 48 -11.84 -8.25 -9.81
C ALA A 48 -11.87 -9.22 -8.61
N ALA A 49 -10.71 -9.54 -8.03
CA ALA A 49 -10.63 -10.36 -6.83
C ALA A 49 -11.32 -9.69 -5.63
N VAL A 50 -11.06 -8.40 -5.39
CA VAL A 50 -11.72 -7.63 -4.32
C VAL A 50 -13.23 -7.57 -4.52
N MET A 51 -13.71 -7.32 -5.74
CA MET A 51 -15.14 -7.31 -6.06
C MET A 51 -15.81 -8.65 -5.74
N LYS A 52 -15.20 -9.79 -6.12
CA LYS A 52 -15.70 -11.13 -5.81
C LYS A 52 -15.78 -11.39 -4.30
N ILE A 53 -14.77 -10.95 -3.54
CA ILE A 53 -14.75 -11.10 -2.07
C ILE A 53 -15.85 -10.25 -1.43
N PHE A 54 -16.09 -9.02 -1.92
CA PHE A 54 -17.13 -8.13 -1.41
C PHE A 54 -18.54 -8.66 -1.70
N ASP A 55 -18.76 -9.24 -2.88
CA ASP A 55 -20.02 -9.90 -3.25
C ASP A 55 -20.28 -11.14 -2.36
N ALA A 56 -19.27 -11.99 -2.16
CA ALA A 56 -19.36 -13.13 -1.26
C ALA A 56 -19.60 -12.70 0.20
N ALA A 57 -19.00 -11.58 0.62
CA ALA A 57 -19.24 -10.97 1.91
C ALA A 57 -20.60 -10.23 1.98
N LYS A 58 -21.36 -10.12 0.89
CA LYS A 58 -22.61 -9.34 0.80
C LYS A 58 -22.44 -7.91 1.33
N ALA A 59 -21.30 -7.29 1.03
CA ALA A 59 -21.08 -5.89 1.39
C ALA A 59 -22.09 -5.01 0.64
N PRO A 60 -22.71 -4.00 1.30
CA PRO A 60 -23.70 -3.14 0.66
C PRO A 60 -23.02 -2.07 -0.22
N ILE A 61 -22.26 -2.52 -1.22
CA ILE A 61 -21.47 -1.70 -2.14
C ILE A 61 -21.89 -1.99 -3.57
N GLN A 62 -22.10 -0.92 -4.33
CA GLN A 62 -22.25 -0.96 -5.79
C GLN A 62 -21.04 -0.30 -6.42
N TRP A 63 -20.38 -0.98 -7.34
CA TRP A 63 -19.21 -0.47 -8.02
C TRP A 63 -19.60 0.36 -9.24
N GLU A 64 -19.05 1.58 -9.35
CA GLU A 64 -19.12 2.42 -10.54
C GLU A 64 -17.72 2.51 -11.15
N GLU A 65 -17.46 1.69 -12.16
CA GLU A 65 -16.15 1.66 -12.81
C GLU A 65 -15.89 2.91 -13.66
N ARG A 66 -14.73 3.52 -13.45
CA ARG A 66 -14.26 4.71 -14.16
C ARG A 66 -12.81 4.58 -14.57
N ASN A 67 -12.51 5.07 -15.76
CA ASN A 67 -11.16 5.22 -16.25
C ASN A 67 -10.64 6.62 -15.88
N VAL A 68 -9.40 6.70 -15.42
CA VAL A 68 -8.77 7.97 -15.01
C VAL A 68 -7.61 8.39 -15.91
N THR A 69 -7.34 7.69 -17.00
CA THR A 69 -6.28 8.03 -17.95
C THR A 69 -6.33 9.50 -18.32
N ALA A 70 -5.20 10.19 -18.16
CA ALA A 70 -5.13 11.64 -18.37
C ALA A 70 -5.55 12.02 -19.78
N ILE A 71 -6.38 13.06 -19.86
CA ILE A 71 -6.78 13.71 -21.09
C ILE A 71 -6.24 15.15 -21.13
N GLN A 72 -6.09 15.71 -22.33
CA GLN A 72 -5.78 17.12 -22.49
C GLN A 72 -7.07 17.94 -22.45
N GLY A 73 -7.20 18.78 -21.42
CA GLY A 73 -8.29 19.74 -21.29
C GLY A 73 -8.05 21.03 -22.10
N PRO A 74 -8.97 22.00 -21.96
CA PRO A 74 -8.82 23.32 -22.59
C PRO A 74 -7.48 23.96 -22.24
N GLY A 75 -6.77 24.47 -23.25
CA GLY A 75 -5.45 25.08 -23.08
C GLY A 75 -4.30 24.08 -22.87
N GLY A 76 -4.50 22.80 -23.22
CA GLY A 76 -3.43 21.78 -23.20
C GLY A 76 -3.03 21.29 -21.80
N LYS A 77 -3.79 21.66 -20.77
CA LYS A 77 -3.56 21.18 -19.40
C LYS A 77 -4.05 19.76 -19.23
N TRP A 78 -3.22 18.91 -18.66
CA TRP A 78 -3.59 17.54 -18.32
C TRP A 78 -4.63 17.52 -17.18
N MET A 79 -5.70 16.76 -17.36
CA MET A 79 -6.76 16.57 -16.37
C MET A 79 -7.28 15.13 -16.37
N ILE A 80 -7.95 14.73 -15.29
CA ILE A 80 -8.70 13.46 -15.27
C ILE A 80 -9.98 13.60 -16.11
N PRO A 81 -10.51 12.50 -16.67
CA PRO A 81 -11.76 12.54 -17.42
C PRO A 81 -12.92 13.11 -16.59
N PRO A 82 -13.77 13.98 -17.16
CA PRO A 82 -14.88 14.62 -16.44
C PRO A 82 -15.82 13.62 -15.78
N GLU A 83 -16.08 12.47 -16.42
CA GLU A 83 -16.92 11.41 -15.91
C GLU A 83 -16.36 10.75 -14.64
N ALA A 84 -15.03 10.62 -14.54
CA ALA A 84 -14.39 10.10 -13.34
C ALA A 84 -14.45 11.13 -12.21
N LYS A 85 -14.28 12.42 -12.54
CA LYS A 85 -14.46 13.52 -11.59
C LYS A 85 -15.88 13.59 -11.06
N GLU A 86 -16.88 13.53 -11.93
CA GLU A 86 -18.30 13.56 -11.56
C GLU A 86 -18.67 12.36 -10.67
N SER A 87 -18.22 11.16 -11.03
CA SER A 87 -18.40 9.95 -10.22
C SER A 87 -17.83 10.12 -8.81
N MET A 88 -16.59 10.60 -8.68
CA MET A 88 -15.97 10.86 -7.37
C MET A 88 -16.66 11.99 -6.60
N ASP A 89 -17.07 13.07 -7.27
CA ASP A 89 -17.78 14.17 -6.63
C ASP A 89 -19.15 13.75 -6.11
N LYS A 90 -19.82 12.82 -6.80
CA LYS A 90 -21.11 12.25 -6.39
C LYS A 90 -20.95 11.21 -5.27
N ASN A 91 -20.07 10.25 -5.45
CA ASN A 91 -19.94 9.08 -4.59
C ASN A 91 -19.06 9.33 -3.36
N LYS A 92 -18.13 10.29 -3.45
CA LYS A 92 -17.10 10.66 -2.46
C LYS A 92 -16.09 9.57 -2.10
N MET A 93 -16.42 8.30 -2.33
CA MET A 93 -15.57 7.14 -2.07
C MET A 93 -14.99 6.57 -3.36
N GLY A 94 -13.69 6.29 -3.34
CA GLY A 94 -12.97 5.65 -4.43
C GLY A 94 -12.10 4.48 -3.95
N LEU A 95 -12.05 3.42 -4.73
CA LEU A 95 -11.05 2.36 -4.62
C LEU A 95 -10.27 2.32 -5.92
N LYS A 96 -8.93 2.39 -5.86
CA LYS A 96 -8.10 2.33 -7.06
C LYS A 96 -7.01 1.26 -7.00
N GLY A 97 -6.80 0.62 -8.14
CA GLY A 97 -5.61 -0.17 -8.41
C GLY A 97 -4.39 0.70 -8.78
N PRO A 98 -3.23 0.06 -9.05
CA PRO A 98 -2.02 0.75 -9.46
C PRO A 98 -2.20 1.43 -10.82
N LEU A 99 -1.61 2.62 -10.97
CA LEU A 99 -1.67 3.42 -12.20
C LEU A 99 -0.27 3.55 -12.80
N LYS A 100 -0.16 3.35 -14.12
CA LYS A 100 1.11 3.55 -14.83
C LYS A 100 1.37 5.05 -14.98
N THR A 101 2.55 5.49 -14.57
CA THR A 101 3.03 6.86 -14.88
C THR A 101 4.15 6.76 -15.90
N PRO A 102 4.07 7.47 -17.04
CA PRO A 102 5.17 7.51 -18.00
C PRO A 102 6.39 8.22 -17.39
N ILE A 103 7.58 7.67 -17.61
CA ILE A 103 8.85 8.23 -17.12
C ILE A 103 9.40 9.19 -18.19
N ALA A 104 9.82 10.39 -17.79
CA ALA A 104 10.52 11.40 -18.59
C ALA A 104 9.75 12.12 -19.72
N ALA A 105 8.66 11.58 -20.28
CA ALA A 105 7.84 12.27 -21.27
C ALA A 105 6.35 11.88 -21.19
N GLY A 106 5.44 12.85 -21.15
CA GLY A 106 3.98 12.62 -21.14
C GLY A 106 3.22 13.49 -20.15
N HIS A 107 2.07 13.00 -19.69
CA HIS A 107 1.27 13.66 -18.66
C HIS A 107 1.96 13.61 -17.29
N PRO A 108 1.68 14.57 -16.38
CA PRO A 108 2.15 14.49 -15.00
C PRO A 108 1.63 13.22 -14.31
N SER A 109 2.24 12.84 -13.18
CA SER A 109 1.80 11.67 -12.39
C SER A 109 0.30 11.68 -12.16
N MET A 110 -0.38 10.61 -12.55
CA MET A 110 -1.83 10.47 -12.36
C MET A 110 -2.22 10.49 -10.90
N ASN A 111 -1.38 9.91 -10.05
CA ASN A 111 -1.57 9.93 -8.61
C ASN A 111 -1.53 11.36 -8.07
N LEU A 112 -0.60 12.19 -8.56
CA LEU A 112 -0.54 13.59 -8.20
C LEU A 112 -1.77 14.37 -8.69
N LEU A 113 -2.22 14.08 -9.91
CA LEU A 113 -3.38 14.73 -10.51
C LEU A 113 -4.68 14.44 -9.75
N LEU A 114 -4.89 13.18 -9.35
CA LEU A 114 -6.02 12.76 -8.51
C LEU A 114 -5.97 13.47 -7.14
N ARG A 115 -4.81 13.47 -6.48
CA ARG A 115 -4.63 14.12 -5.17
C ARG A 115 -4.93 15.61 -5.22
N LYS A 116 -4.45 16.31 -6.25
CA LYS A 116 -4.72 17.75 -6.43
C LYS A 116 -6.17 18.03 -6.79
N THR A 117 -6.78 17.21 -7.66
CA THR A 117 -8.16 17.44 -8.14
C THR A 117 -9.18 17.26 -7.03
N PHE A 118 -8.93 16.34 -6.10
CA PHE A 118 -9.84 16.03 -4.99
C PHE A 118 -9.34 16.52 -3.62
N ASP A 119 -8.29 17.36 -3.59
CA ASP A 119 -7.63 17.86 -2.37
C ASP A 119 -7.40 16.76 -1.31
N LEU A 120 -6.81 15.64 -1.73
CA LEU A 120 -6.54 14.47 -0.89
C LEU A 120 -5.28 14.70 -0.05
N TYR A 121 -5.42 15.50 1.01
CA TYR A 121 -4.30 16.06 1.75
C TYR A 121 -3.59 15.13 2.72
N ALA A 122 -4.25 14.08 3.20
CA ALA A 122 -3.67 13.13 4.16
C ALA A 122 -3.53 11.75 3.52
N ASN A 123 -2.31 11.23 3.44
CA ASN A 123 -2.08 9.83 3.10
C ASN A 123 -1.84 9.02 4.38
N VAL A 124 -2.70 8.03 4.63
CA VAL A 124 -2.66 7.15 5.80
C VAL A 124 -2.21 5.76 5.36
N ARG A 125 -1.12 5.28 5.97
CA ARG A 125 -0.53 3.97 5.71
C ARG A 125 -0.30 3.23 7.03
N PRO A 126 -1.20 2.32 7.43
CA PRO A 126 -0.98 1.44 8.56
C PRO A 126 -0.07 0.28 8.16
N CYS A 127 0.97 0.04 8.95
CA CYS A 127 1.93 -1.04 8.79
C CYS A 127 1.84 -1.95 10.01
N VAL A 128 1.25 -3.13 9.80
CA VAL A 128 0.95 -4.10 10.85
C VAL A 128 1.56 -5.45 10.49
N SER A 129 2.30 -6.05 11.42
CA SER A 129 2.81 -7.42 11.26
C SER A 129 1.64 -8.40 11.09
N ILE A 130 1.73 -9.23 10.04
CA ILE A 130 0.68 -10.19 9.71
C ILE A 130 1.01 -11.55 10.31
N GLU A 131 0.09 -12.08 11.12
CA GLU A 131 0.25 -13.41 11.70
C GLU A 131 0.31 -14.49 10.60
N GLY A 132 1.29 -15.39 10.70
CA GLY A 132 1.55 -16.42 9.69
C GLY A 132 2.54 -15.99 8.60
N TYR A 133 2.85 -14.70 8.49
CA TYR A 133 3.89 -14.19 7.60
C TYR A 133 5.13 -13.76 8.38
N LYS A 134 6.16 -14.61 8.38
CA LYS A 134 7.40 -14.33 9.12
C LYS A 134 8.26 -13.31 8.39
N THR A 135 8.54 -12.19 9.04
CA THR A 135 9.61 -11.25 8.67
C THR A 135 10.66 -11.20 9.78
N PRO A 136 11.81 -10.54 9.58
CA PRO A 136 12.79 -10.31 10.65
C PRO A 136 12.25 -9.51 11.84
N TYR A 137 11.10 -8.85 11.67
CA TYR A 137 10.45 -8.03 12.69
C TYR A 137 9.14 -8.67 13.16
N SER A 138 8.85 -8.56 14.44
CA SER A 138 7.59 -9.03 15.03
C SER A 138 6.84 -7.88 15.69
N ASP A 139 5.52 -8.01 15.77
CA ASP A 139 4.63 -7.10 16.51
C ASP A 139 4.72 -5.62 16.07
N VAL A 140 5.04 -5.36 14.80
CA VAL A 140 5.00 -4.01 14.22
C VAL A 140 3.55 -3.56 14.13
N ASN A 141 3.25 -2.35 14.60
CA ASN A 141 1.91 -1.77 14.53
C ASN A 141 1.97 -0.24 14.50
N ILE A 142 2.40 0.30 13.36
CA ILE A 142 2.71 1.72 13.18
C ILE A 142 1.76 2.29 12.15
N VAL A 143 1.32 3.53 12.34
CA VAL A 143 0.57 4.26 11.32
C VAL A 143 1.36 5.50 10.90
N THR A 144 1.65 5.61 9.61
CA THR A 144 2.22 6.84 9.05
C THR A 144 1.13 7.68 8.42
N ILE A 145 1.11 8.97 8.77
CA ILE A 145 0.24 10.01 8.24
C ILE A 145 1.13 11.04 7.55
N ARG A 146 1.00 11.09 6.23
CA ARG A 146 1.81 11.91 5.34
C ARG A 146 0.99 13.08 4.79
N GLU A 147 1.54 14.28 4.87
CA GLU A 147 1.05 15.43 4.11
C GLU A 147 1.23 15.16 2.60
N ASN A 148 0.20 15.40 1.78
CA ASN A 148 0.13 14.88 0.42
C ASN A 148 -0.16 15.95 -0.66
N THR A 149 -0.12 17.25 -0.29
CA THR A 149 -0.42 18.37 -1.20
C THR A 149 0.78 19.25 -1.54
N GLU A 150 1.76 19.38 -0.64
CA GLU A 150 2.87 20.32 -0.79
C GLU A 150 4.23 19.66 -0.52
N GLY A 151 5.23 20.45 -0.12
CA GLY A 151 6.61 20.00 0.07
C GLY A 151 7.39 19.93 -1.24
N GLU A 152 8.31 18.97 -1.29
CA GLU A 152 9.21 18.70 -2.41
C GLU A 152 8.45 18.21 -3.66
N TYR A 153 7.23 17.68 -3.48
CA TYR A 153 6.38 17.16 -4.55
C TYR A 153 5.55 18.27 -5.24
N SER A 154 5.76 19.53 -4.86
CA SER A 154 5.22 20.67 -5.61
C SER A 154 5.78 20.76 -7.03
N GLY A 155 6.96 20.15 -7.27
CA GLY A 155 7.57 20.01 -8.61
C GLY A 155 8.08 21.32 -9.19
N ILE A 156 8.43 22.28 -8.33
CA ILE A 156 8.93 23.59 -8.74
C ILE A 156 10.45 23.51 -8.84
N GLU A 157 10.93 23.29 -10.06
CA GLU A 157 12.36 23.18 -10.36
C GLU A 157 12.73 24.08 -11.53
N HIS A 158 13.92 24.67 -11.48
CA HIS A 158 14.46 25.46 -12.58
C HIS A 158 16.00 25.45 -12.58
N VAL A 159 16.56 25.64 -13.77
CA VAL A 159 18.00 25.82 -13.96
C VAL A 159 18.29 27.30 -13.71
N ILE A 160 19.13 27.60 -12.72
CA ILE A 160 19.54 28.99 -12.42
C ILE A 160 20.58 29.44 -13.45
N VAL A 161 21.62 28.62 -13.62
CA VAL A 161 22.67 28.74 -14.63
C VAL A 161 23.05 27.34 -15.10
N ASP A 162 23.79 27.23 -16.21
CA ASP A 162 24.22 25.94 -16.73
C ASP A 162 24.92 25.10 -15.64
N GLY A 163 24.47 23.86 -15.45
CA GLY A 163 24.93 22.96 -14.38
C GLY A 163 24.38 23.21 -12.97
N VAL A 164 23.51 24.21 -12.75
CA VAL A 164 22.94 24.52 -11.42
C VAL A 164 21.40 24.46 -11.46
N VAL A 165 20.85 23.48 -10.76
CA VAL A 165 19.39 23.26 -10.65
C VAL A 165 18.93 23.60 -9.23
N GLN A 166 17.85 24.35 -9.11
CA GLN A 166 17.18 24.62 -7.85
C GLN A 166 15.83 23.90 -7.80
N SER A 167 15.57 23.26 -6.66
CA SER A 167 14.27 22.70 -6.29
C SER A 167 13.70 23.50 -5.12
N ILE A 168 12.46 23.94 -5.23
CA ILE A 168 11.79 24.77 -4.21
C ILE A 168 10.83 23.91 -3.38
N LYS A 169 11.14 23.76 -2.09
CA LYS A 169 10.23 23.17 -1.10
C LYS A 169 9.28 24.24 -0.56
N LEU A 170 7.97 23.99 -0.67
CA LEU A 170 6.93 24.84 -0.09
C LEU A 170 6.28 24.12 1.10
N ILE A 171 6.22 24.79 2.24
CA ILE A 171 5.44 24.36 3.42
C ILE A 171 4.57 25.53 3.84
N THR A 172 3.27 25.29 4.00
CA THR A 172 2.29 26.29 4.39
C THR A 172 1.72 26.00 5.76
N GLU A 173 1.28 27.07 6.43
CA GLU A 173 0.65 26.98 7.73
C GLU A 173 -0.64 26.16 7.69
N GLU A 174 -1.48 26.38 6.67
CA GLU A 174 -2.79 25.73 6.53
C GLU A 174 -2.63 24.21 6.35
N ALA A 175 -1.77 23.78 5.43
CA ALA A 175 -1.53 22.36 5.18
C ALA A 175 -0.91 21.66 6.39
N SER A 176 0.05 22.32 7.07
CA SER A 176 0.68 21.79 8.28
C SER A 176 -0.30 21.66 9.46
N ARG A 177 -1.21 22.62 9.61
CA ARG A 177 -2.23 22.58 10.68
C ARG A 177 -3.23 21.46 10.44
N ARG A 178 -3.82 21.38 9.23
CA ARG A 178 -4.86 20.38 8.92
C ARG A 178 -4.34 18.94 9.01
N ILE A 179 -3.09 18.67 8.62
CA ILE A 179 -2.52 17.32 8.73
C ILE A 179 -2.23 16.94 10.18
N ALA A 180 -1.82 17.91 11.01
CA ALA A 180 -1.63 17.69 12.44
C ALA A 180 -2.98 17.42 13.14
N GLU A 181 -4.00 18.24 12.89
CA GLU A 181 -5.37 18.03 13.41
C GLU A 181 -5.90 16.65 13.03
N PHE A 182 -5.75 16.29 11.75
CA PHE A 182 -6.12 14.96 11.26
C PHE A 182 -5.37 13.84 11.97
N ALA A 183 -4.07 13.99 12.25
CA ALA A 183 -3.28 12.97 12.93
C ALA A 183 -3.75 12.72 14.38
N PHE A 184 -4.05 13.79 15.12
CA PHE A 184 -4.61 13.69 16.46
C PHE A 184 -6.02 13.10 16.47
N GLU A 185 -6.88 13.53 15.55
CA GLU A 185 -8.22 12.97 15.40
C GLU A 185 -8.18 11.47 15.02
N TYR A 186 -7.30 11.11 14.08
CA TYR A 186 -7.04 9.72 13.73
C TYR A 186 -6.59 8.93 14.96
N ALA A 187 -5.67 9.47 15.76
CA ALA A 187 -5.19 8.80 16.95
C ALA A 187 -6.34 8.49 17.93
N ARG A 188 -7.21 9.48 18.22
CA ARG A 188 -8.37 9.30 19.10
C ARG A 188 -9.35 8.24 18.58
N ASN A 189 -9.75 8.38 17.32
CA ASN A 189 -10.74 7.51 16.69
C ASN A 189 -10.27 6.05 16.62
N ASN A 190 -8.96 5.84 16.67
CA ASN A 190 -8.33 4.53 16.56
C ASN A 190 -7.69 4.05 17.86
N HIS A 191 -8.03 4.69 18.98
CA HIS A 191 -7.57 4.34 20.32
C HIS A 191 -6.03 4.24 20.42
N ARG A 192 -5.36 5.12 19.69
CA ARG A 192 -3.91 5.32 19.73
C ARG A 192 -3.60 6.28 20.86
N SER A 193 -2.41 6.15 21.43
CA SER A 193 -2.03 6.91 22.63
C SER A 193 -1.01 8.00 22.34
N ASN A 194 -0.34 7.91 21.19
CA ASN A 194 0.86 8.69 20.92
C ASN A 194 0.93 9.15 19.46
N VAL A 195 1.22 10.43 19.25
CA VAL A 195 1.51 11.03 17.94
C VAL A 195 2.91 11.64 17.98
N THR A 196 3.77 11.23 17.06
CA THR A 196 5.12 11.78 16.91
C THR A 196 5.23 12.57 15.61
N ALA A 197 5.57 13.86 15.71
CA ALA A 197 5.89 14.69 14.55
C ALA A 197 7.33 14.42 14.10
N VAL A 198 7.51 13.98 12.85
CA VAL A 198 8.81 13.71 12.26
C VAL A 198 9.25 14.89 11.40
N HIS A 199 10.45 15.41 11.66
CA HIS A 199 10.95 16.63 11.00
C HIS A 199 12.49 16.65 10.89
N LYS A 200 13.03 17.64 10.19
CA LYS A 200 14.47 17.94 10.12
C LYS A 200 14.73 19.44 10.31
N ALA A 201 14.02 20.02 11.28
CA ALA A 201 14.08 21.46 11.59
C ALA A 201 15.45 21.95 12.08
N ASN A 202 16.38 21.06 12.44
CA ASN A 202 17.77 21.42 12.73
C ASN A 202 18.53 21.93 11.49
N ILE A 203 18.18 21.43 10.30
CA ILE A 203 18.73 21.89 9.01
C ILE A 203 17.75 22.86 8.34
N MET A 204 16.49 22.45 8.19
CA MET A 204 15.42 23.24 7.55
C MET A 204 14.67 24.09 8.58
N ARG A 205 15.37 25.09 9.14
CA ARG A 205 14.87 25.90 10.26
C ARG A 205 13.53 26.59 10.00
N MET A 206 13.26 27.02 8.77
CA MET A 206 12.04 27.76 8.44
C MET A 206 10.89 26.84 8.01
N SER A 207 11.09 25.99 7.00
CA SER A 207 10.04 25.13 6.45
C SER A 207 9.58 24.07 7.45
N ASP A 208 10.50 23.22 7.92
CA ASP A 208 10.18 22.20 8.92
C ASP A 208 9.91 22.81 10.30
N GLY A 209 10.49 23.99 10.58
CA GLY A 209 10.17 24.75 11.78
C GLY A 209 8.70 25.19 11.83
N LEU A 210 8.16 25.66 10.69
CA LEU A 210 6.74 26.02 10.57
C LEU A 210 5.83 24.79 10.78
N PHE A 211 6.15 23.67 10.11
CA PHE A 211 5.40 22.42 10.30
C PHE A 211 5.37 21.98 11.77
N LEU A 212 6.53 21.98 12.42
CA LEU A 212 6.67 21.57 13.82
C LEU A 212 5.91 22.52 14.76
N GLN A 213 5.98 23.83 14.51
CA GLN A 213 5.23 24.82 15.27
C GLN A 213 3.73 24.54 15.20
N LYS A 214 3.18 24.26 14.01
CA LYS A 214 1.75 23.96 13.86
C LYS A 214 1.37 22.63 14.52
N CYS A 215 2.22 21.63 14.50
CA CYS A 215 2.00 20.39 15.26
C CYS A 215 1.92 20.66 16.78
N ARG A 216 2.81 21.51 17.32
CA ARG A 216 2.80 21.92 18.74
C ARG A 216 1.51 22.66 19.12
N GLU A 217 1.11 23.63 18.30
CA GLU A 217 -0.13 24.41 18.52
C GLU A 217 -1.37 23.49 18.56
N VAL A 218 -1.45 22.48 17.69
CA VAL A 218 -2.52 21.48 17.73
C VAL A 218 -2.42 20.59 18.96
N ALA A 219 -1.22 20.15 19.33
CA ALA A 219 -0.97 19.34 20.52
C ALA A 219 -1.36 20.06 21.83
N GLU A 220 -1.29 21.40 21.86
CA GLU A 220 -1.77 22.19 22.99
C GLU A 220 -3.27 22.00 23.25
N ASN A 221 -4.06 21.81 22.19
CA ASN A 221 -5.50 21.60 22.27
C ASN A 221 -5.88 20.11 22.44
N CYS A 222 -4.92 19.18 22.33
CA CYS A 222 -5.15 17.73 22.30
C CYS A 222 -4.40 17.01 23.43
N LYS A 223 -4.74 17.31 24.69
CA LYS A 223 -4.02 16.78 25.87
C LYS A 223 -4.24 15.29 26.17
N ASP A 224 -5.22 14.68 25.51
CA ASP A 224 -5.58 13.27 25.65
C ASP A 224 -4.61 12.33 24.91
N ILE A 225 -3.84 12.85 23.95
CA ILE A 225 -2.85 12.11 23.17
C ILE A 225 -1.45 12.62 23.50
N LYS A 226 -0.52 11.71 23.78
CA LYS A 226 0.89 12.07 23.99
C LYS A 226 1.48 12.59 22.68
N PHE A 227 2.16 13.73 22.74
CA PHE A 227 2.86 14.32 21.61
C PHE A 227 4.38 14.19 21.79
N ASN A 228 5.08 13.70 20.76
CA ASN A 228 6.55 13.77 20.70
C ASN A 228 7.02 14.40 19.40
N GLU A 229 8.29 14.76 19.38
CA GLU A 229 8.96 15.31 18.22
C GLU A 229 10.26 14.53 18.04
N MET A 230 10.55 14.12 16.80
CA MET A 230 11.76 13.37 16.52
C MET A 230 12.36 13.78 15.17
N TYR A 231 13.68 13.81 15.11
CA TYR A 231 14.39 14.02 13.86
C TYR A 231 14.25 12.82 12.95
N LEU A 232 14.09 13.06 11.64
CA LEU A 232 13.94 12.01 10.62
C LEU A 232 15.00 10.91 10.70
N ASP A 233 16.27 11.26 10.84
CA ASP A 233 17.37 10.31 10.96
C ASP A 233 17.28 9.44 12.21
N THR A 234 16.89 10.04 13.34
CA THR A 234 16.67 9.32 14.59
C THR A 234 15.50 8.35 14.46
N VAL A 235 14.41 8.77 13.79
CA VAL A 235 13.28 7.88 13.51
C VAL A 235 13.73 6.72 12.64
N CYS A 236 14.44 6.96 11.52
CA CYS A 236 14.93 5.88 10.66
C CYS A 236 15.81 4.87 11.41
N LEU A 237 16.75 5.36 12.24
CA LEU A 237 17.64 4.51 13.03
C LEU A 237 16.83 3.66 14.03
N ASN A 238 16.00 4.31 14.84
CA ASN A 238 15.22 3.66 15.89
C ASN A 238 14.16 2.70 15.32
N MET A 239 13.59 3.02 14.16
CA MET A 239 12.57 2.22 13.47
C MET A 239 13.10 0.86 13.04
N VAL A 240 14.35 0.82 12.56
CA VAL A 240 15.01 -0.42 12.14
C VAL A 240 15.52 -1.22 13.34
N GLN A 241 15.79 -0.57 14.48
CA GLN A 241 16.24 -1.22 15.72
C GLN A 241 15.08 -1.81 16.52
N ASP A 242 14.06 -1.00 16.79
CA ASP A 242 12.87 -1.39 17.54
C ASP A 242 11.65 -0.58 17.05
N PRO A 243 10.88 -1.12 16.09
CA PRO A 243 9.68 -0.45 15.59
C PRO A 243 8.55 -0.36 16.62
N SER A 244 8.56 -1.15 17.70
CA SER A 244 7.47 -1.20 18.68
C SER A 244 7.30 0.08 19.50
N GLN A 245 8.30 0.97 19.48
CA GLN A 245 8.27 2.26 20.16
C GLN A 245 7.36 3.30 19.49
N PHE A 246 6.95 3.06 18.24
CA PHE A 246 6.17 4.01 17.45
C PHE A 246 4.69 3.62 17.37
N ASP A 247 3.82 4.63 17.38
CA ASP A 247 2.37 4.46 17.31
C ASP A 247 1.83 5.18 16.05
N VAL A 248 1.55 6.49 16.14
CA VAL A 248 1.19 7.32 14.98
C VAL A 248 2.34 8.30 14.67
N LEU A 249 2.77 8.34 13.41
CA LEU A 249 3.78 9.27 12.91
C LEU A 249 3.14 10.27 11.94
N VAL A 250 3.31 11.57 12.17
CA VAL A 250 2.86 12.62 11.26
C VAL A 250 4.06 13.38 10.68
N MET A 251 4.05 13.62 9.36
CA MET A 251 5.22 14.20 8.70
C MET A 251 4.91 14.91 7.37
N PRO A 252 5.80 15.82 6.92
CA PRO A 252 5.78 16.41 5.59
C PRO A 252 5.93 15.37 4.47
N ASN A 253 5.60 15.80 3.25
CA ASN A 253 5.39 14.93 2.10
C ASN A 253 6.56 13.98 1.77
N LEU A 254 7.79 14.50 1.59
CA LEU A 254 8.94 13.67 1.22
C LEU A 254 9.29 12.62 2.28
N TYR A 255 9.24 13.00 3.56
CA TYR A 255 9.58 12.07 4.65
C TYR A 255 8.52 10.99 4.77
N GLY A 256 7.26 11.36 4.54
CA GLY A 256 6.13 10.43 4.47
C GLY A 256 6.32 9.35 3.42
N ASP A 257 6.81 9.72 2.23
CA ASP A 257 7.08 8.74 1.17
C ASP A 257 8.11 7.71 1.63
N ILE A 258 9.27 8.19 2.10
CA ILE A 258 10.40 7.34 2.46
C ILE A 258 10.06 6.48 3.68
N LEU A 259 9.53 7.06 4.75
CA LEU A 259 9.27 6.34 5.99
C LEU A 259 8.14 5.33 5.86
N SER A 260 7.11 5.63 5.06
CA SER A 260 6.01 4.67 4.88
C SER A 260 6.44 3.45 4.06
N ASP A 261 7.32 3.62 3.07
CA ASP A 261 7.92 2.50 2.33
C ASP A 261 8.91 1.70 3.22
N LEU A 262 9.66 2.38 4.09
CA LEU A 262 10.48 1.71 5.11
C LEU A 262 9.61 0.84 6.03
N CYS A 263 8.49 1.38 6.53
CA CYS A 263 7.55 0.65 7.38
C CYS A 263 6.93 -0.56 6.65
N ALA A 264 6.61 -0.42 5.36
CA ALA A 264 6.17 -1.53 4.53
C ALA A 264 7.19 -2.67 4.50
N GLY A 265 8.49 -2.34 4.39
CA GLY A 265 9.58 -3.31 4.44
C GLY A 265 9.63 -4.13 5.74
N LEU A 266 9.23 -3.55 6.87
CA LEU A 266 9.21 -4.25 8.17
C LEU A 266 8.17 -5.37 8.21
N ILE A 267 7.05 -5.20 7.52
CA ILE A 267 5.87 -6.10 7.60
C ILE A 267 5.76 -7.07 6.42
N GLY A 268 6.64 -6.99 5.43
CA GLY A 268 6.66 -7.92 4.30
C GLY A 268 6.73 -7.30 2.91
N GLY A 269 6.69 -5.97 2.83
CA GLY A 269 6.81 -5.19 1.61
C GLY A 269 5.51 -4.54 1.17
N LEU A 270 5.57 -3.90 -0.01
CA LEU A 270 4.47 -3.12 -0.59
C LEU A 270 3.25 -3.98 -0.97
N GLY A 271 3.42 -5.28 -1.19
CA GLY A 271 2.35 -6.22 -1.57
C GLY A 271 1.32 -6.49 -0.46
N VAL A 272 1.61 -6.10 0.79
CA VAL A 272 0.72 -6.27 1.95
C VAL A 272 0.37 -4.95 2.63
N THR A 273 0.85 -3.82 2.10
CA THR A 273 0.68 -2.51 2.75
C THR A 273 -0.51 -1.76 2.13
N PRO A 274 -1.57 -1.49 2.90
CA PRO A 274 -2.69 -0.71 2.41
C PRO A 274 -2.45 0.80 2.52
N SER A 275 -3.23 1.59 1.78
CA SER A 275 -3.17 3.04 1.84
C SER A 275 -4.54 3.69 1.64
N GLY A 276 -4.79 4.79 2.35
CA GLY A 276 -5.94 5.66 2.16
C GLY A 276 -5.51 7.11 1.98
N ASN A 277 -5.96 7.76 0.91
CA ASN A 277 -5.81 9.20 0.72
C ASN A 277 -7.12 9.87 1.10
N ILE A 278 -7.08 10.68 2.15
CA ILE A 278 -8.24 11.37 2.71
C ILE A 278 -8.15 12.83 2.28
N GLY A 279 -9.26 13.34 1.74
CA GLY A 279 -9.39 14.72 1.35
C GLY A 279 -10.40 15.50 2.19
N ALA A 280 -10.44 16.80 1.93
CA ALA A 280 -11.47 17.66 2.49
C ALA A 280 -12.87 17.25 1.96
N ASN A 281 -13.93 17.63 2.70
CA ASN A 281 -15.33 17.43 2.29
C ASN A 281 -15.77 15.96 2.12
N GLY A 282 -15.09 15.04 2.80
CA GLY A 282 -15.46 13.62 2.85
C GLY A 282 -15.07 12.83 1.62
N VAL A 283 -14.25 13.37 0.71
CA VAL A 283 -13.69 12.59 -0.40
C VAL A 283 -12.55 11.70 0.11
N ALA A 284 -12.56 10.42 -0.24
CA ALA A 284 -11.47 9.50 0.10
C ALA A 284 -11.20 8.52 -1.04
N ILE A 285 -9.92 8.27 -1.33
CA ILE A 285 -9.47 7.27 -2.29
C ILE A 285 -8.54 6.27 -1.60
N PHE A 286 -8.95 5.01 -1.55
CA PHE A 286 -8.17 3.90 -1.02
C PHE A 286 -7.42 3.20 -2.15
N GLU A 287 -6.17 2.84 -1.90
CA GLU A 287 -5.28 2.31 -2.94
C GLU A 287 -4.24 1.34 -2.39
N SER A 288 -3.83 0.39 -3.22
CA SER A 288 -2.59 -0.35 -3.02
C SER A 288 -1.38 0.55 -3.27
N VAL A 289 -0.33 0.44 -2.44
CA VAL A 289 0.91 1.23 -2.61
C VAL A 289 1.86 0.67 -3.67
N HIS A 290 1.70 -0.59 -4.08
CA HIS A 290 2.58 -1.23 -5.05
C HIS A 290 2.37 -0.70 -6.48
N GLY A 291 3.37 -0.93 -7.34
CA GLY A 291 3.31 -0.57 -8.76
C GLY A 291 2.41 -1.48 -9.60
N THR A 292 2.44 -1.27 -10.91
CA THR A 292 1.59 -1.99 -11.89
C THR A 292 2.05 -3.41 -12.21
N ALA A 293 3.28 -3.79 -11.85
CA ALA A 293 3.88 -5.12 -12.08
C ALA A 293 3.55 -5.71 -13.48
N PRO A 294 3.92 -5.02 -14.57
CA PRO A 294 3.50 -5.38 -15.93
C PRO A 294 3.98 -6.75 -16.39
N ASP A 295 5.04 -7.27 -15.77
CA ASP A 295 5.66 -8.56 -16.05
C ASP A 295 4.81 -9.76 -15.61
N ILE A 296 3.85 -9.57 -14.68
CA ILE A 296 2.92 -10.62 -14.22
C ILE A 296 1.44 -10.34 -14.48
N ALA A 297 1.12 -9.19 -15.06
CA ALA A 297 -0.24 -8.86 -15.44
C ALA A 297 -0.85 -9.96 -16.32
N GLY A 298 -2.03 -10.47 -15.93
CA GLY A 298 -2.75 -11.50 -16.67
C GLY A 298 -2.23 -12.93 -16.48
N LYS A 299 -1.26 -13.14 -15.59
CA LYS A 299 -0.72 -14.48 -15.28
C LYS A 299 -1.35 -15.14 -14.04
N ASP A 300 -2.30 -14.47 -13.39
CA ASP A 300 -2.93 -14.92 -12.14
C ASP A 300 -1.93 -15.14 -10.99
N MET A 301 -0.88 -14.33 -10.98
CA MET A 301 0.21 -14.38 -9.98
C MET A 301 0.18 -13.20 -9.00
N ALA A 302 -0.64 -12.17 -9.26
CA ALA A 302 -0.71 -11.01 -8.38
C ALA A 302 -1.34 -11.33 -7.02
N ASN A 303 -0.81 -10.66 -6.01
CA ASN A 303 -1.32 -10.71 -4.65
C ASN A 303 -2.33 -9.58 -4.41
N PRO A 304 -3.62 -9.88 -4.18
CA PRO A 304 -4.64 -8.85 -3.96
C PRO A 304 -4.63 -8.26 -2.54
N THR A 305 -3.75 -8.72 -1.63
CA THR A 305 -3.81 -8.39 -0.19
C THR A 305 -3.73 -6.89 0.07
N ALA A 306 -2.79 -6.15 -0.53
CA ALA A 306 -2.69 -4.70 -0.33
C ALA A 306 -3.97 -3.95 -0.72
N LEU A 307 -4.55 -4.27 -1.89
CA LEU A 307 -5.79 -3.62 -2.33
C LEU A 307 -6.99 -4.05 -1.48
N LEU A 308 -7.06 -5.33 -1.09
CA LEU A 308 -8.11 -5.85 -0.22
C LEU A 308 -8.09 -5.18 1.16
N LEU A 309 -6.92 -5.03 1.78
CA LEU A 309 -6.76 -4.33 3.05
C LEU A 309 -7.09 -2.83 2.92
N SER A 310 -6.79 -2.22 1.77
CA SER A 310 -7.21 -0.85 1.47
C SER A 310 -8.74 -0.74 1.34
N ALA A 311 -9.38 -1.74 0.74
CA ALA A 311 -10.84 -1.82 0.68
C ALA A 311 -11.47 -2.09 2.07
N VAL A 312 -10.77 -2.79 2.97
CA VAL A 312 -11.16 -2.91 4.39
C VAL A 312 -11.08 -1.55 5.09
N MET A 313 -10.03 -0.76 4.87
CA MET A 313 -9.94 0.62 5.38
C MET A 313 -11.10 1.48 4.86
N MET A 314 -11.46 1.32 3.58
CA MET A 314 -12.62 1.98 2.98
C MET A 314 -13.93 1.62 3.70
N LEU A 315 -14.19 0.33 3.93
CA LEU A 315 -15.38 -0.11 4.65
C LEU A 315 -15.45 0.49 6.06
N ARG A 316 -14.33 0.60 6.76
CA ARG A 316 -14.28 1.24 8.09
C ARG A 316 -14.56 2.74 8.02
N HIS A 317 -14.03 3.42 7.01
CA HIS A 317 -14.31 4.84 6.75
C HIS A 317 -15.79 5.09 6.45
N MET A 318 -16.46 4.17 5.76
CA MET A 318 -17.90 4.23 5.46
C MET A 318 -18.80 3.82 6.64
N GLY A 319 -18.23 3.48 7.80
CA GLY A 319 -18.98 2.99 8.97
C GLY A 319 -19.44 1.53 8.87
N LEU A 320 -19.01 0.78 7.83
CA LEU A 320 -19.35 -0.63 7.60
C LEU A 320 -18.39 -1.58 8.37
N SER A 321 -18.14 -1.29 9.65
CA SER A 321 -17.11 -1.98 10.46
C SER A 321 -17.33 -3.48 10.58
N ALA A 322 -18.59 -3.95 10.62
CA ALA A 322 -18.89 -5.38 10.67
C ALA A 322 -18.46 -6.12 9.39
N HIS A 323 -18.65 -5.51 8.22
CA HIS A 323 -18.21 -6.07 6.94
C HIS A 323 -16.67 -6.06 6.86
N ALA A 324 -16.06 -4.95 7.25
CA ALA A 324 -14.61 -4.79 7.30
C ALA A 324 -13.95 -5.89 8.15
N ALA A 325 -14.46 -6.11 9.37
CA ALA A 325 -13.91 -7.11 10.29
C ALA A 325 -14.02 -8.55 9.75
N ARG A 326 -15.12 -8.90 9.06
CA ARG A 326 -15.27 -10.23 8.45
C ARG A 326 -14.29 -10.46 7.31
N VAL A 327 -14.15 -9.48 6.41
CA VAL A 327 -13.23 -9.59 5.25
C VAL A 327 -11.79 -9.63 5.73
N GLU A 328 -11.41 -8.78 6.69
CA GLU A 328 -10.09 -8.75 7.30
C GLU A 328 -9.74 -10.09 7.99
N ALA A 329 -10.66 -10.62 8.80
CA ALA A 329 -10.46 -11.90 9.49
C ALA A 329 -10.28 -13.06 8.49
N ALA A 330 -11.05 -13.08 7.39
CA ALA A 330 -10.92 -14.09 6.35
C ALA A 330 -9.58 -13.97 5.59
N CYS A 331 -9.11 -12.74 5.33
CA CYS A 331 -7.81 -12.47 4.73
C CYS A 331 -6.67 -13.01 5.61
N PHE A 332 -6.65 -12.64 6.90
CA PHE A 332 -5.61 -13.11 7.82
C PHE A 332 -5.67 -14.61 8.11
N ALA A 333 -6.86 -15.20 8.18
CA ALA A 333 -7.00 -16.65 8.29
C ALA A 333 -6.39 -17.38 7.08
N THR A 334 -6.57 -16.85 5.87
CA THR A 334 -6.00 -17.42 4.64
C THR A 334 -4.48 -17.33 4.62
N ILE A 335 -3.91 -16.19 5.04
CA ILE A 335 -2.45 -16.00 5.13
C ILE A 335 -1.87 -16.96 6.17
N LYS A 336 -2.54 -17.11 7.32
CA LYS A 336 -2.12 -18.00 8.40
C LYS A 336 -2.14 -19.48 8.02
N ASP A 337 -3.15 -19.90 7.25
CA ASP A 337 -3.29 -21.29 6.80
C ASP A 337 -2.14 -21.75 5.89
N GLY A 338 -1.39 -20.82 5.29
CA GLY A 338 -0.18 -21.11 4.51
C GLY A 338 -0.40 -21.94 3.23
N LYS A 339 -1.67 -22.22 2.89
CA LYS A 339 -2.06 -23.01 1.70
C LYS A 339 -1.86 -22.25 0.38
N VAL A 340 -1.70 -20.92 0.46
CA VAL A 340 -1.29 -20.07 -0.66
C VAL A 340 0.19 -19.71 -0.42
N PRO A 341 1.10 -20.03 -1.36
CA PRO A 341 2.53 -19.95 -1.10
C PRO A 341 3.01 -18.53 -0.81
N ALA A 342 3.81 -18.40 0.25
CA ALA A 342 4.46 -17.17 0.68
C ALA A 342 5.40 -16.55 -0.37
N ALA A 343 5.73 -17.29 -1.44
CA ALA A 343 6.52 -16.81 -2.57
C ALA A 343 5.83 -15.73 -3.43
N ALA A 344 4.52 -15.51 -3.26
CA ALA A 344 3.76 -14.44 -3.93
C ALA A 344 3.70 -13.11 -3.13
N LEU A 345 4.26 -13.06 -1.91
CA LEU A 345 4.10 -11.92 -0.99
C LEU A 345 5.22 -10.85 -1.06
N PRO A 346 6.51 -11.16 -1.34
CA PRO A 346 7.57 -10.14 -1.26
C PRO A 346 8.14 -9.60 -2.58
N TRP A 347 7.82 -10.13 -3.76
CA TRP A 347 8.56 -9.77 -4.97
C TRP A 347 7.92 -8.60 -5.74
N ALA A 348 8.35 -7.38 -5.44
CA ALA A 348 8.14 -6.21 -6.31
C ALA A 348 9.31 -5.22 -6.25
N LEU A 349 10.54 -5.71 -6.09
CA LEU A 349 11.78 -4.95 -6.28
C LEU A 349 12.90 -5.92 -6.73
N SER A 350 12.88 -6.35 -7.98
CA SER A 350 14.09 -6.87 -8.62
C SER A 350 14.03 -6.65 -10.13
N VAL A 351 14.95 -5.82 -10.60
CA VAL A 351 15.38 -5.73 -11.99
C VAL A 351 15.96 -7.10 -12.37
N GLY A 352 15.28 -7.83 -13.25
CA GLY A 352 15.85 -8.97 -13.99
C GLY A 352 16.17 -10.23 -13.16
N GLY A 353 15.25 -11.19 -13.15
CA GLY A 353 15.55 -12.55 -12.68
C GLY A 353 14.40 -13.51 -12.91
N ALA A 354 14.50 -14.31 -13.98
CA ALA A 354 13.52 -15.33 -14.33
C ALA A 354 13.59 -16.51 -13.34
N GLY A 355 12.48 -16.78 -12.66
CA GLY A 355 12.27 -18.00 -11.88
C GLY A 355 10.79 -18.36 -11.88
N GLY A 356 10.38 -19.28 -12.76
CA GLY A 356 8.98 -19.65 -12.94
C GLY A 356 8.48 -20.65 -11.90
N LEU A 357 7.33 -20.37 -11.28
CA LEU A 357 6.48 -21.33 -10.58
C LEU A 357 4.98 -20.91 -10.66
N GLY A 358 4.15 -21.82 -11.18
CA GLY A 358 2.72 -22.06 -10.89
C GLY A 358 1.67 -20.94 -11.03
N ALA A 359 0.81 -21.03 -12.05
CA ALA A 359 -0.44 -20.27 -12.17
C ALA A 359 -1.47 -20.66 -11.07
N GLY A 360 -2.21 -19.68 -10.53
CA GLY A 360 -3.37 -19.91 -9.64
C GLY A 360 -3.32 -19.23 -8.26
N ALA A 361 -2.48 -18.21 -8.04
CA ALA A 361 -2.35 -17.56 -6.74
C ALA A 361 -3.59 -16.71 -6.38
N ASN A 362 -4.18 -16.04 -7.37
CA ASN A 362 -5.36 -15.21 -7.16
C ASN A 362 -6.61 -16.07 -6.98
N GLU A 363 -6.82 -17.09 -7.83
CA GLU A 363 -7.94 -18.03 -7.66
C GLU A 363 -7.89 -18.77 -6.33
N ALA A 364 -6.71 -19.21 -5.87
CA ALA A 364 -6.56 -19.86 -4.57
C ALA A 364 -6.84 -18.91 -3.41
N SER A 365 -6.39 -17.64 -3.50
CA SER A 365 -6.65 -16.61 -2.48
C SER A 365 -8.14 -16.23 -2.42
N VAL A 366 -8.79 -16.05 -3.57
CA VAL A 366 -10.23 -15.76 -3.67
C VAL A 366 -11.04 -16.97 -3.20
N SER A 367 -10.70 -18.17 -3.64
CA SER A 367 -11.40 -19.40 -3.24
C SER A 367 -11.27 -19.67 -1.74
N CYS A 368 -10.08 -19.51 -1.16
CA CYS A 368 -9.88 -19.63 0.29
C CYS A 368 -10.61 -18.53 1.06
N GLY A 369 -10.56 -17.27 0.60
CA GLY A 369 -11.28 -16.15 1.20
C GLY A 369 -12.79 -16.34 1.18
N VAL A 370 -13.37 -16.77 0.06
CA VAL A 370 -14.80 -17.07 -0.08
C VAL A 370 -15.21 -18.29 0.76
N THR A 371 -14.36 -19.31 0.84
CA THR A 371 -14.59 -20.50 1.69
C THR A 371 -14.57 -20.11 3.17
N ALA A 372 -13.63 -19.26 3.58
CA ALA A 372 -13.55 -18.73 4.95
C ALA A 372 -14.77 -17.86 5.30
N LEU A 373 -15.31 -17.10 4.35
CA LEU A 373 -16.50 -16.27 4.54
C LEU A 373 -17.82 -17.07 4.57
N SER A 374 -17.90 -18.18 3.84
CA SER A 374 -19.14 -18.97 3.68
C SER A 374 -19.26 -20.16 4.63
N GLY A 375 -18.19 -20.56 5.32
CA GLY A 375 -18.17 -21.71 6.22
C GLY A 375 -18.42 -23.06 5.52
N ARG A 376 -18.40 -23.10 4.18
CA ARG A 376 -18.58 -24.30 3.35
C ARG A 376 -17.40 -24.44 2.40
N VAL A 377 -16.79 -25.63 2.38
CA VAL A 377 -15.75 -25.98 1.41
C VAL A 377 -16.36 -25.98 0.01
N VAL A 378 -16.04 -24.97 -0.80
CA VAL A 378 -16.41 -24.96 -2.21
C VAL A 378 -15.30 -25.65 -2.98
N HIS A 379 -15.47 -26.93 -3.29
CA HIS A 379 -14.57 -27.66 -4.18
C HIS A 379 -14.73 -27.16 -5.62
N PHE A 380 -13.72 -26.45 -6.13
CA PHE A 380 -13.55 -26.29 -7.58
C PHE A 380 -13.01 -27.62 -8.14
N SER A 381 -13.83 -28.33 -8.91
CA SER A 381 -13.42 -29.57 -9.56
C SER A 381 -12.37 -29.28 -10.62
N ARG A 382 -11.12 -29.70 -10.40
CA ARG A 382 -10.12 -29.81 -11.47
C ARG A 382 -10.61 -30.87 -12.47
N GLN A 383 -11.12 -30.46 -13.63
CA GLN A 383 -11.20 -31.36 -14.77
C GLN A 383 -9.76 -31.67 -15.21
N ARG A 384 -9.34 -32.92 -15.01
CA ARG A 384 -8.07 -33.45 -15.51
C ARG A 384 -8.14 -33.54 -17.03
N PHE A 385 -7.31 -32.78 -17.75
CA PHE A 385 -6.93 -33.15 -19.11
C PHE A 385 -5.85 -34.24 -19.03
N LEU A 386 -6.14 -35.39 -19.64
CA LEU A 386 -5.16 -36.46 -19.88
C LEU A 386 -4.18 -36.00 -20.97
N PRO A 387 -2.88 -36.36 -20.91
CA PRO A 387 -1.93 -36.00 -21.95
C PRO A 387 -2.21 -36.82 -23.21
N VAL A 388 -2.31 -36.12 -24.35
CA VAL A 388 -2.29 -36.72 -25.69
C VAL A 388 -0.81 -36.92 -26.07
N GLU A 389 -0.43 -38.15 -26.38
CA GLU A 389 0.88 -38.50 -26.93
C GLU A 389 1.08 -37.89 -28.33
N GLY A 390 2.29 -37.40 -28.59
CA GLY A 390 2.79 -37.17 -29.95
C GLY A 390 3.42 -35.81 -30.17
N CYS A 391 4.75 -35.71 -30.00
CA CYS A 391 5.58 -35.01 -30.99
C CYS A 391 7.05 -35.41 -30.85
N HIS A 392 7.60 -35.88 -31.96
CA HIS A 392 8.98 -36.30 -32.16
C HIS A 392 9.96 -35.14 -31.94
N VAL A 393 11.08 -35.42 -31.26
CA VAL A 393 12.30 -34.60 -31.34
C VAL A 393 13.41 -35.51 -31.86
N ALA A 394 13.99 -35.09 -32.98
CA ALA A 394 15.05 -35.81 -33.69
C ALA A 394 16.37 -35.76 -32.93
N GLU A 395 17.00 -36.93 -32.80
CA GLU A 395 18.37 -37.11 -32.32
C GLU A 395 19.38 -36.64 -33.38
N ALA A 396 20.42 -35.94 -32.94
CA ALA A 396 21.69 -35.83 -33.66
C ALA A 396 22.77 -36.50 -32.81
N GLN A 397 23.31 -37.61 -33.32
CA GLN A 397 24.42 -38.36 -32.76
C GLN A 397 25.77 -37.70 -33.09
N GLY A 398 26.75 -37.85 -32.19
CA GLY A 398 28.17 -37.87 -32.55
C GLY A 398 29.15 -37.44 -31.46
N GLY A 399 29.96 -38.38 -30.95
CA GLY A 399 31.36 -38.10 -30.55
C GLY A 399 31.81 -38.44 -29.11
N GLU A 400 32.28 -39.68 -28.92
CA GLU A 400 33.47 -40.15 -28.15
C GLU A 400 33.76 -39.63 -26.71
N LEU A 401 33.63 -40.48 -25.67
CA LEU A 401 34.66 -41.36 -25.05
C LEU A 401 35.78 -40.66 -24.23
N ARG A 402 35.68 -40.67 -22.88
CA ARG A 402 36.57 -41.41 -21.94
C ARG A 402 36.46 -40.95 -20.47
N SER A 403 36.17 -41.94 -19.61
CA SER A 403 36.70 -42.25 -18.26
C SER A 403 37.22 -41.13 -17.34
N GLN A 404 36.68 -41.04 -16.11
CA GLN A 404 37.25 -41.66 -14.90
C GLN A 404 36.46 -41.25 -13.64
N ALA A 405 36.29 -42.21 -12.73
CA ALA A 405 35.72 -42.04 -11.40
C ALA A 405 36.83 -41.92 -10.34
N SER A 406 36.63 -41.12 -9.28
CA SER A 406 37.03 -41.37 -7.88
C SER A 406 36.77 -40.11 -7.03
N ARG A 407 35.87 -40.16 -6.05
CA ARG A 407 36.06 -40.36 -4.59
C ARG A 407 36.40 -39.08 -3.79
N ALA A 408 35.55 -38.85 -2.78
CA ALA A 408 35.78 -38.29 -1.42
C ALA A 408 36.48 -36.91 -1.30
N GLY A 409 36.15 -35.99 -0.39
CA GLY A 409 35.23 -35.93 0.74
C GLY A 409 35.55 -34.65 1.54
N THR A 410 34.59 -34.22 2.38
CA THR A 410 34.75 -33.49 3.66
C THR A 410 35.25 -32.02 3.76
N TRP A 411 34.31 -31.17 4.22
CA TRP A 411 34.34 -30.15 5.31
C TRP A 411 35.11 -28.80 5.24
N ALA A 412 34.43 -27.80 5.83
CA ALA A 412 34.86 -26.48 6.39
C ALA A 412 35.15 -25.35 5.38
N ALA A 413 34.28 -24.32 5.30
CA ALA A 413 34.29 -23.10 6.12
C ALA A 413 35.49 -22.20 5.82
N ASP A 414 35.26 -21.08 5.11
CA ASP A 414 35.55 -19.72 5.60
C ASP A 414 35.53 -18.67 4.48
N THR A 415 34.89 -17.55 4.81
CA THR A 415 35.24 -16.16 4.48
C THR A 415 35.79 -15.83 3.08
N PHE A 416 35.01 -15.06 2.30
CA PHE A 416 35.59 -14.21 1.25
C PHE A 416 35.41 -12.74 1.61
N ALA A 417 36.53 -12.16 2.04
CA ALA A 417 36.78 -10.74 2.07
C ALA A 417 37.07 -10.22 0.65
N VAL A 418 36.72 -8.94 0.48
CA VAL A 418 36.93 -8.10 -0.70
C VAL A 418 38.42 -7.89 -0.98
N THR A 419 38.84 -8.06 -2.23
CA THR A 419 39.99 -7.34 -2.78
C THR A 419 39.70 -6.87 -4.20
N ALA A 420 39.87 -5.56 -4.39
CA ALA A 420 39.90 -4.87 -5.66
C ALA A 420 41.19 -5.19 -6.41
N GLN A 421 41.10 -5.39 -7.72
CA GLN A 421 42.22 -5.21 -8.64
C GLN A 421 41.68 -4.55 -9.93
N ASP A 422 41.97 -3.26 -10.06
CA ASP A 422 42.18 -2.61 -11.35
C ASP A 422 43.32 -3.31 -12.09
N VAL A 423 43.19 -3.57 -13.39
CA VAL A 423 44.21 -3.24 -14.42
C VAL A 423 43.54 -3.33 -15.81
N HIS A 424 43.66 -2.21 -16.53
CA HIS A 424 43.51 -1.96 -17.98
C HIS A 424 43.54 -3.15 -18.96
N ARG A 425 42.58 -3.15 -19.90
CA ARG A 425 42.86 -2.92 -21.33
C ARG A 425 41.62 -2.49 -22.10
#